data_AF-B1FD45-F1
#
_entry.id   AF-B1FD45-F1
#
_cell.length_a   1.000
_cell.length_b   1.000
_cell.length_c   1.000
_cell.angle_alpha   90.00
_cell.angle_beta   90.00
_cell.angle_gamma   90.00
#
_symmetry.space_group_name_H-M   'P 1'
#
loop_
_entity.id
_entity.type
_entity.pdbx_description
1 polymer ?
#
loop_
_entity_poly.entity_id
_entity_poly.type
_entity_poly.pdbx_seq_one_letter_code
_entity_poly.pdbx_strand_id
1 'polypeptide(L)'
;MLKKQLFADRLLAQMPPLRALRCFVTAARYESFTQAAEVLCVTQAAVSRQIKELEDSLDVALFERTGRHIALTDAGRILYNASYLSIMNIAEAAEAVRRTDKHALMICVSHTFSALWLSSRLPAFRE
;
A
#
# COMPACT_ATOMS: atom_id res chain seq x y z
N MET A 1 -10.11 21.54 20.89
CA MET A 1 -10.25 21.26 19.44
C MET A 1 -9.15 21.92 18.61
N LEU A 2 -8.95 23.25 18.69
CA LEU A 2 -7.97 23.99 17.88
C LEU A 2 -6.52 23.43 17.93
N LYS A 3 -6.01 23.07 19.12
CA LYS A 3 -4.66 22.49 19.29
C LYS A 3 -4.48 21.10 18.64
N LYS A 4 -5.55 20.29 18.59
CA LYS A 4 -5.50 18.93 18.01
C LYS A 4 -5.42 18.99 16.48
N GLN A 5 -6.09 19.97 15.89
CA GLN A 5 -6.10 20.22 14.45
C GLN A 5 -4.73 20.74 13.99
N LEU A 6 -4.15 21.72 14.70
CA LEU A 6 -2.78 22.21 14.47
C LEU A 6 -1.70 21.11 14.54
N PHE A 7 -1.88 20.13 15.42
CA PHE A 7 -0.96 18.99 15.54
C PHE A 7 -1.08 18.04 14.34
N ALA A 8 -2.31 17.73 13.91
CA ALA A 8 -2.55 16.89 12.73
C ALA A 8 -2.01 17.54 11.45
N ASP A 9 -2.24 18.83 11.26
CA ASP A 9 -1.77 19.57 10.09
C ASP A 9 -0.23 19.57 10.01
N ARG A 10 0.44 19.74 11.16
CA ARG A 10 1.90 19.65 11.24
C ARG A 10 2.40 18.24 10.92
N LEU A 11 1.76 17.21 11.45
CA LEU A 11 2.13 15.82 11.15
C LEU A 11 1.97 15.50 9.66
N LEU A 12 0.90 15.98 9.03
CA LEU A 12 0.67 15.81 7.60
C LEU A 12 1.72 16.55 6.77
N ALA A 13 2.09 17.77 7.16
CA ALA A 13 3.12 18.56 6.47
C ALA A 13 4.53 17.95 6.58
N GLN A 14 4.81 17.21 7.65
CA GLN A 14 6.10 16.53 7.88
C GLN A 14 6.11 15.08 7.38
N MET A 15 5.00 14.60 6.83
CA MET A 15 4.90 13.22 6.39
C MET A 15 5.84 12.97 5.20
N PRO A 16 6.61 11.87 5.21
CA PRO A 16 7.40 11.50 4.05
C PRO A 16 6.53 11.27 2.82
N PRO A 17 7.05 11.51 1.61
CA PRO A 17 6.26 11.35 0.39
C PRO A 17 5.80 9.90 0.23
N LEU A 18 4.51 9.70 -0.11
CA LEU A 18 3.90 8.38 -0.26
C LEU A 18 4.66 7.48 -1.25
N ARG A 19 5.30 8.06 -2.26
CA ARG A 19 6.14 7.31 -3.21
C ARG A 19 7.33 6.64 -2.52
N ALA A 20 8.00 7.36 -1.63
CA ALA A 20 9.14 6.85 -0.88
C ALA A 20 8.71 5.80 0.13
N LEU A 21 7.62 6.04 0.86
CA LEU A 21 7.03 5.05 1.77
C LEU A 21 6.60 3.77 1.03
N ARG A 22 6.00 3.89 -0.17
CA ARG A 22 5.64 2.74 -1.01
C ARG A 22 6.87 1.96 -1.48
N CYS A 23 7.93 2.65 -1.90
CA CYS A 23 9.20 2.01 -2.27
C CYS A 23 9.83 1.28 -1.08
N PHE A 24 9.87 1.94 0.08
CA PHE A 24 10.37 1.39 1.33
C PHE A 24 9.62 0.13 1.76
N VAL A 25 8.28 0.18 1.84
CA VAL A 25 7.46 -0.96 2.26
C VAL A 25 7.62 -2.15 1.31
N THR A 26 7.63 -1.92 -0.01
CA THR A 26 7.85 -3.01 -0.96
C THR A 26 9.27 -3.60 -0.83
N ALA A 27 10.30 -2.75 -0.75
CA ALA A 27 11.69 -3.20 -0.54
C ALA A 27 11.88 -3.99 0.75
N ALA A 28 11.25 -3.55 1.84
CA ALA A 28 11.26 -4.21 3.13
C ALA A 28 10.58 -5.58 3.09
N ARG A 29 9.43 -5.68 2.40
CA ARG A 29 8.68 -6.94 2.26
C ARG A 29 9.46 -8.02 1.50
N TYR A 30 10.21 -7.62 0.48
CA TYR A 30 10.96 -8.55 -0.37
C TYR A 30 12.45 -8.64 0.01
N GLU A 31 12.91 -7.87 1.00
CA GLU A 31 14.33 -7.75 1.37
C GLU A 31 15.25 -7.50 0.14
N SER A 32 14.72 -6.80 -0.87
CA SER A 32 15.35 -6.66 -2.17
C SER A 32 14.88 -5.41 -2.91
N PHE A 33 15.83 -4.54 -3.28
CA PHE A 33 15.53 -3.35 -4.06
C PHE A 33 15.23 -3.68 -5.53
N THR A 34 15.83 -4.74 -6.06
CA THR A 34 15.59 -5.19 -7.43
C THR A 34 14.18 -5.75 -7.55
N GLN A 35 13.78 -6.65 -6.65
CA GLN A 35 12.45 -7.23 -6.68
C GLN A 35 11.36 -6.19 -6.40
N ALA A 36 11.62 -5.23 -5.51
CA ALA A 36 10.70 -4.13 -5.30
C ALA A 36 10.51 -3.24 -6.53
N ALA A 37 11.58 -3.03 -7.30
CA ALA A 37 11.52 -2.26 -8.54
C ALA A 37 10.67 -2.98 -9.60
N GLU A 38 10.83 -4.30 -9.73
CA GLU A 38 10.00 -5.13 -10.62
C GLU A 38 8.52 -5.06 -10.24
N VAL A 39 8.19 -5.24 -8.95
CA VAL A 39 6.81 -5.18 -8.44
C VAL A 39 6.16 -3.80 -8.66
N LEU A 40 6.95 -2.74 -8.51
CA LEU A 40 6.46 -1.36 -8.68
C LEU A 40 6.56 -0.85 -10.12
N CYS A 41 7.01 -1.68 -11.07
CA CYS A 41 7.25 -1.32 -12.46
C CYS A 41 8.12 -0.06 -12.63
N VAL A 42 9.22 0.02 -11.86
CA VAL A 42 10.20 1.13 -11.92
C VAL A 42 11.62 0.58 -11.98
N THR A 43 12.63 1.45 -12.12
CA THR A 43 14.04 1.03 -12.07
C THR A 43 14.52 0.84 -10.63
N GLN A 44 15.48 -0.06 -10.43
CA GLN A 44 16.12 -0.25 -9.12
C GLN A 44 16.78 1.05 -8.62
N ALA A 45 17.37 1.84 -9.52
CA ALA A 45 17.94 3.14 -9.19
C ALA A 45 16.89 4.12 -8.65
N ALA A 46 15.65 4.09 -9.18
CA ALA A 46 14.56 4.90 -8.67
C ALA A 46 14.14 4.46 -7.26
N VAL A 47 14.03 3.15 -6.99
CA VAL A 47 13.73 2.63 -5.64
C VAL A 47 14.83 3.02 -4.65
N SER A 48 16.10 2.81 -5.01
CA SER A 48 17.25 3.16 -4.17
C SER A 48 17.28 4.66 -3.84
N ARG A 49 17.03 5.52 -4.83
CA ARG A 49 16.95 6.97 -4.63
C ARG A 49 15.80 7.35 -3.69
N GLN A 50 14.61 6.79 -3.88
CA GLN A 50 13.46 7.09 -3.01
C GLN A 50 13.68 6.64 -1.57
N ILE A 51 14.33 5.49 -1.36
CA ILE A 51 14.71 5.02 -0.02
C ILE A 51 15.76 5.93 0.60
N LYS A 52 16.77 6.34 -0.17
CA LYS A 52 17.79 7.27 0.32
C LYS A 52 17.18 8.61 0.71
N GLU A 53 16.32 9.19 -0.13
CA GLU A 53 15.61 10.44 0.19
C GLU A 53 14.76 10.31 1.47
N LEU A 54 14.16 9.15 1.71
CA LEU A 54 13.43 8.85 2.95
C LEU A 54 14.37 8.79 4.17
N GLU A 55 15.45 8.03 4.08
CA GLU A 55 16.47 7.91 5.14
C GLU A 55 17.08 9.28 5.47
N ASP A 56 17.43 10.06 4.44
CA ASP A 56 17.97 11.42 4.59
C ASP A 56 16.97 12.36 5.28
N SER A 57 15.67 12.28 4.93
CA SER A 57 14.63 13.12 5.54
C SER A 57 14.37 12.79 7.02
N LEU A 58 14.61 11.54 7.42
CA LEU A 58 14.42 11.04 8.79
C LEU A 58 15.71 11.08 9.61
N ASP A 59 16.84 11.39 8.96
CA ASP A 59 18.20 11.34 9.53
C ASP A 59 18.53 9.99 10.20
N VAL A 60 18.05 8.89 9.60
CA VAL A 60 18.22 7.54 10.12
C VAL A 60 18.24 6.50 9.00
N ALA A 61 19.15 5.53 9.11
CA ALA A 61 19.18 4.37 8.23
C ALA A 61 18.00 3.43 8.55
N LEU A 62 17.26 3.04 7.52
CA LEU A 62 16.14 2.11 7.62
C LEU A 62 16.53 0.69 7.17
N PHE A 63 17.61 0.56 6.41
CA PHE A 63 18.16 -0.72 5.98
C PHE A 63 19.63 -0.90 6.38
N GLU A 64 19.96 -2.12 6.80
CA GLU A 64 21.33 -2.63 6.90
C GLU A 64 21.70 -3.34 5.61
N ARG A 65 22.90 -3.05 5.08
CA ARG A 65 23.39 -3.64 3.83
C ARG A 65 24.66 -4.43 4.11
N THR A 66 24.51 -5.75 4.20
CA THR A 66 25.63 -6.66 4.47
C THR A 66 25.91 -7.49 3.22
N GLY A 67 26.85 -7.02 2.40
CA GLY A 67 27.19 -7.64 1.12
C GLY A 67 26.01 -7.62 0.15
N ARG A 68 25.43 -8.80 -0.13
CA ARG A 68 24.24 -8.96 -1.00
C ARG A 68 22.92 -9.01 -0.23
N HIS A 69 22.96 -9.01 1.09
CA HIS A 69 21.76 -9.10 1.92
C HIS A 69 21.33 -7.70 2.38
N ILE A 70 20.03 -7.45 2.33
CA ILE A 70 19.39 -6.22 2.79
C ILE A 70 18.41 -6.61 3.89
N ALA A 71 18.54 -6.01 5.06
CA ALA A 71 17.65 -6.23 6.19
C ALA A 71 17.18 -4.90 6.77
N LEU A 72 16.06 -4.88 7.50
CA LEU A 72 15.61 -3.68 8.20
C LEU A 72 16.45 -3.44 9.46
N THR A 73 16.80 -2.18 9.71
CA THR A 73 17.23 -1.73 11.04
C THR A 73 16.06 -1.75 12.02
N ASP A 74 16.31 -1.53 13.32
CA ASP A 74 15.24 -1.34 14.30
C ASP A 74 14.31 -0.17 13.93
N ALA A 75 14.87 0.96 13.48
CA ALA A 75 14.11 2.10 12.99
C ALA A 75 13.28 1.73 11.75
N GLY A 76 13.87 0.98 10.82
CA GLY A 76 13.18 0.41 9.66
C GLY A 76 12.00 -0.46 10.06
N ARG A 77 12.15 -1.32 11.06
CA ARG A 77 11.08 -2.20 11.55
C ARG A 77 9.92 -1.43 12.16
N ILE A 78 10.20 -0.37 12.92
CA ILE A 78 9.17 0.54 13.47
C ILE A 78 8.37 1.17 12.33
N LEU A 79 9.07 1.77 11.34
CA LEU A 79 8.40 2.44 10.23
C LEU A 79 7.63 1.44 9.34
N TYR A 80 8.17 0.25 9.10
CA TYR A 80 7.54 -0.79 8.29
C TYR A 80 6.20 -1.23 8.88
N ASN A 81 6.16 -1.51 10.18
CA ASN A 81 4.95 -1.98 10.85
C ASN A 81 3.80 -0.96 10.74
N ALA A 82 4.10 0.34 10.91
CA ALA A 82 3.10 1.40 10.74
C ALA A 82 2.72 1.60 9.27
N SER A 83 3.72 1.70 8.39
CA SER A 83 3.52 2.05 6.98
C SER A 83 2.82 0.95 6.19
N TYR A 84 3.13 -0.33 6.46
CA TYR A 84 2.53 -1.46 5.75
C TYR A 84 1.01 -1.45 5.90
N LEU A 85 0.51 -1.39 7.14
CA LEU A 85 -0.93 -1.37 7.41
C LEU A 85 -1.61 -0.14 6.80
N SER A 86 -1.02 1.05 6.97
CA SER A 86 -1.60 2.28 6.44
C SER A 86 -1.64 2.31 4.92
N ILE A 87 -0.57 1.89 4.23
CA ILE A 87 -0.53 1.87 2.76
C ILE A 87 -1.48 0.82 2.21
N MET A 88 -1.59 -0.37 2.83
CA MET A 88 -2.56 -1.38 2.43
C MET A 88 -3.99 -0.84 2.57
N ASN A 89 -4.32 -0.21 3.68
CA ASN A 89 -5.64 0.41 3.87
C ASN A 89 -5.95 1.48 2.81
N ILE A 90 -4.98 2.34 2.47
CA ILE A 90 -5.14 3.34 1.40
C ILE A 90 -5.33 2.64 0.04
N ALA A 91 -4.57 1.59 -0.24
CA ALA A 91 -4.65 0.86 -1.50
C ALA A 91 -6.00 0.16 -1.68
N GLU A 92 -6.52 -0.47 -0.61
CA GLU A 92 -7.84 -1.09 -0.58
C GLU A 92 -8.95 -0.05 -0.74
N ALA A 93 -8.87 1.09 -0.04
CA ALA A 93 -9.83 2.18 -0.19
C ALA A 93 -9.83 2.74 -1.63
N ALA A 94 -8.65 2.91 -2.23
CA ALA A 94 -8.54 3.35 -3.62
C ALA A 94 -9.14 2.33 -4.61
N GLU A 95 -8.99 1.03 -4.32
CA GLU A 95 -9.62 -0.03 -5.11
C GLU A 95 -11.14 -0.06 -4.95
N ALA A 96 -11.66 0.15 -3.74
CA ALA A 96 -13.09 0.28 -3.50
C ALA A 96 -13.68 1.46 -4.29
N VAL A 97 -12.99 2.61 -4.32
CA VAL A 97 -13.39 3.77 -5.13
C VAL A 97 -13.43 3.44 -6.62
N ARG A 98 -12.41 2.75 -7.16
CA ARG A 98 -12.39 2.31 -8.57
C ARG A 98 -13.53 1.35 -8.91
N ARG A 99 -13.94 0.50 -7.96
CA ARG A 99 -15.02 -0.47 -8.17
C ARG A 99 -16.40 0.15 -8.19
N THR A 100 -16.59 1.33 -7.61
CA THR A 100 -17.87 2.06 -7.64
C THR A 100 -18.29 2.42 -9.07
N ASP A 101 -17.34 2.53 -10.02
CA ASP A 101 -17.62 2.74 -11.45
C ASP A 101 -18.01 1.46 -12.22
N LYS A 102 -17.99 0.28 -11.58
CA LYS A 102 -18.61 -0.92 -12.15
C LYS A 102 -20.04 -0.99 -11.65
N HIS A 103 -21.01 -0.87 -12.55
CA HIS A 103 -22.45 -0.94 -12.28
C HIS A 103 -22.82 -2.17 -11.43
N ALA A 104 -22.76 -2.01 -10.11
CA ALA A 104 -23.12 -3.05 -9.16
C ALA A 104 -24.65 -3.01 -9.01
N LEU A 105 -25.34 -3.93 -9.68
CA LEU A 105 -26.77 -4.12 -9.52
C LEU A 105 -27.05 -4.97 -8.28
N MET A 106 -27.64 -4.38 -7.25
CA MET A 106 -28.15 -5.15 -6.11
C MET A 106 -29.50 -5.76 -6.48
N ILE A 107 -29.61 -7.08 -6.38
CA ILE A 107 -30.84 -7.82 -6.68
C ILE A 107 -31.36 -8.46 -5.38
N CYS A 108 -32.51 -8.00 -4.89
CA CYS A 108 -33.19 -8.61 -3.75
C CYS A 108 -34.12 -9.73 -4.21
N VAL A 109 -33.84 -10.95 -3.80
CA VAL A 109 -34.63 -12.15 -4.12
C VAL A 109 -34.75 -13.03 -2.88
N SER A 110 -35.79 -13.89 -2.84
CA SER A 110 -35.89 -14.90 -1.79
C SER A 110 -34.71 -15.89 -1.86
N HIS A 111 -34.33 -16.46 -0.71
CA HIS A 111 -33.24 -17.44 -0.61
C HIS A 111 -33.42 -18.59 -1.63
N THR A 112 -34.64 -19.10 -1.74
CA THR A 112 -34.97 -20.20 -2.66
C THR A 112 -34.76 -19.82 -4.14
N PHE A 113 -35.14 -18.61 -4.55
CA PHE A 113 -34.93 -18.15 -5.93
C PHE A 113 -33.45 -17.90 -6.23
N SER A 114 -32.71 -17.34 -5.27
CA SER A 114 -31.26 -17.16 -5.38
C SER A 114 -30.53 -18.48 -5.62
N ALA A 115 -30.81 -19.49 -4.77
CA ALA A 115 -30.12 -20.77 -4.79
C ALA A 115 -30.51 -21.65 -5.99
N LEU A 116 -31.80 -21.72 -6.34
CA LEU A 116 -32.30 -22.69 -7.33
C LEU A 116 -32.32 -22.17 -8.78
N TRP A 117 -32.38 -20.85 -8.99
CA TRP A 117 -32.59 -20.28 -10.33
C TRP A 117 -31.54 -19.25 -10.73
N LEU A 118 -31.19 -18.33 -9.84
CA LEU A 118 -30.33 -17.19 -10.18
C LEU A 118 -28.85 -17.57 -10.26
N SER A 119 -28.36 -18.35 -9.27
CA SER A 119 -26.96 -18.78 -9.17
C SER A 119 -26.45 -19.51 -10.42
N SER A 120 -27.26 -20.41 -10.99
CA SER A 120 -26.92 -21.23 -12.15
C SER A 120 -26.91 -20.47 -13.47
N ARG A 121 -27.60 -19.32 -13.55
CA ARG A 121 -27.70 -18.50 -14.77
C ARG A 121 -26.79 -17.27 -14.78
N LEU A 122 -26.29 -16.86 -13.62
CA LEU A 122 -25.31 -15.76 -13.52
C LEU A 122 -24.06 -15.93 -14.41
N PRO A 123 -23.51 -17.14 -14.62
CA PRO A 123 -22.38 -17.32 -15.54
C PRO A 123 -22.73 -16.97 -16.99
N ALA A 124 -23.92 -17.34 -17.47
CA ALA A 124 -24.37 -17.07 -18.84
C ALA A 124 -24.70 -15.59 -19.10
N PHE A 125 -24.94 -14.80 -18.04
CA PHE A 125 -25.14 -13.35 -18.13
C PHE A 125 -23.81 -12.57 -18.27
N ARG A 126 -22.66 -13.24 -18.11
CA ARG A 126 -21.32 -12.62 -18.18
C ARG A 126 -20.65 -12.73 -19.56
N GLU A 127 -21.26 -13.42 -20.51
CA GLU A 127 -20.90 -13.41 -21.94
C GLU A 127 -21.63 -12.27 -22.67
#